data_AF-A0A7C4FP00-F1
#
_entry.id   AF-A0A7C4FP00-F1
#
_cell.length_a   1.000
_cell.length_b   1.000
_cell.length_c   1.000
_cell.angle_alpha   90.00
_cell.angle_beta   90.00
_cell.angle_gamma   90.00
#
_symmetry.space_group_name_H-M   'P 1'
#
loop_
_entity.id
_entity.type
_entity.pdbx_description
1 polymer ?
#
loop_
_entity_poly.entity_id
_entity_poly.type
_entity_poly.pdbx_seq_one_letter_code
_entity_poly.pdbx_strand_id
1 'polypeptide(L)'
;MVGKALFAQNASSKTQEVEKVPELPWPYKKLDPVAVAERAYAAFWKGACCYGAFEGIIGELRGKVGYPYTVFPSELFVFGEGGVAGTSNLCGALNGAVAVIFIVTGGLETEIREKAFKIIQELFQFYEQEPLPKYRPENPKYEIKPSIARSSLCHISVSRWCKESGFKAFSPQRKERCGWLTACVAKYAAELLNQNLEGTFNVPHPLPADVQSCRQCHDKGGMLENSRGLMDCNICHFTGKVKHP
;
A
#
# COMPACT_ATOMS: atom_id res chain seq x y z
N MET A 1 38.63 61.57 -27.68
CA MET A 1 38.35 60.78 -28.90
C MET A 1 37.98 59.35 -28.49
N VAL A 2 36.82 58.87 -28.94
CA VAL A 2 36.35 57.46 -28.97
C VAL A 2 36.13 56.81 -27.58
N GLY A 3 34.93 56.57 -27.05
CA GLY A 3 33.74 55.96 -27.66
C GLY A 3 33.70 54.46 -27.33
N LYS A 4 32.82 54.02 -26.41
CA LYS A 4 32.35 52.61 -26.23
C LYS A 4 31.15 52.62 -25.27
N ALA A 5 29.95 52.73 -25.81
CA ALA A 5 29.06 51.62 -26.20
C ALA A 5 28.31 51.03 -25.01
N LEU A 6 27.04 51.44 -24.90
CA LEU A 6 25.99 50.73 -24.18
C LEU A 6 25.92 49.28 -24.65
N PHE A 7 25.85 48.34 -23.71
CA PHE A 7 25.14 47.08 -23.93
C PHE A 7 24.25 46.82 -22.71
N ALA A 8 22.97 47.14 -22.90
CA ALA A 8 21.90 46.57 -22.11
C ALA A 8 21.82 45.07 -22.43
N GLN A 9 22.01 44.22 -21.43
CA GLN A 9 21.58 42.83 -21.52
C GLN A 9 20.28 42.68 -20.74
N ASN A 10 19.19 42.60 -21.50
CA ASN A 10 17.90 42.09 -21.05
C ASN A 10 18.07 40.62 -20.63
N ALA A 11 18.26 40.38 -19.34
CA ALA A 11 17.98 39.07 -18.76
C ALA A 11 16.45 38.97 -18.58
N SER A 12 15.76 38.44 -19.59
CA SER A 12 14.39 37.96 -19.41
C SER A 12 14.44 36.75 -18.49
N SER A 13 14.24 36.97 -17.19
CA SER A 13 13.93 35.88 -16.27
C SER A 13 12.55 35.35 -16.65
N LYS A 14 12.50 34.26 -17.42
CA LYS A 14 11.30 33.43 -17.47
C LYS A 14 11.09 32.88 -16.08
N THR A 15 10.24 33.52 -15.31
CA THR A 15 9.67 32.96 -14.09
C THR A 15 8.99 31.65 -14.51
N GLN A 16 9.58 30.50 -14.18
CA GLN A 16 8.87 29.23 -14.29
C GLN A 16 7.66 29.34 -13.37
N GLU A 17 6.46 29.41 -13.94
CA GLU A 17 5.24 29.24 -13.17
C GLU A 17 5.32 27.86 -12.51
N VAL A 18 5.40 27.86 -11.17
CA VAL A 18 5.35 26.63 -10.38
C VAL A 18 3.93 26.09 -10.54
N GLU A 19 3.78 25.06 -11.36
CA GLU A 19 2.48 24.40 -11.56
C GLU A 19 1.97 23.88 -10.22
N LYS A 20 0.81 24.37 -9.79
CA LYS A 20 0.23 24.06 -8.48
C LYS A 20 -0.26 22.62 -8.47
N VAL A 21 0.18 21.84 -7.47
CA VAL A 21 -0.28 20.45 -7.28
C VAL A 21 -1.82 20.42 -7.15
N PRO A 22 -2.52 19.65 -8.00
CA PRO A 22 -3.98 19.62 -7.98
C PRO A 22 -4.51 18.87 -6.76
N GLU A 23 -5.76 19.15 -6.39
CA GLU A 23 -6.47 18.40 -5.36
C GLU A 23 -6.73 16.96 -5.82
N LEU A 24 -6.95 16.06 -4.85
CA LEU A 24 -7.32 14.67 -5.11
C LEU A 24 -8.80 14.57 -5.54
N PRO A 25 -9.19 13.57 -6.34
CA PRO A 25 -8.36 12.49 -6.89
C PRO A 25 -7.55 12.89 -8.12
N TRP A 26 -6.36 12.31 -8.28
CA TRP A 26 -5.52 12.53 -9.48
C TRP A 26 -5.90 11.62 -10.65
N PRO A 27 -5.65 12.05 -11.91
CA PRO A 27 -6.04 11.29 -13.10
C PRO A 27 -5.39 9.91 -13.17
N TYR A 28 -6.18 8.87 -13.41
CA TYR A 28 -5.70 7.50 -13.51
C TYR A 28 -5.73 6.97 -14.94
N LYS A 29 -4.73 6.16 -15.30
CA LYS A 29 -4.73 5.33 -16.50
C LYS A 29 -4.52 3.88 -16.10
N LYS A 30 -5.20 2.97 -16.80
CA LYS A 30 -5.09 1.53 -16.58
C LYS A 30 -3.63 1.07 -16.52
N LEU A 31 -3.26 0.46 -15.41
CA LEU A 31 -1.93 -0.08 -15.16
C LEU A 31 -1.85 -1.53 -15.63
N ASP A 32 -0.66 -1.99 -15.99
CA ASP A 32 -0.37 -3.42 -16.10
C ASP A 32 0.01 -3.93 -14.70
N PRO A 33 -0.79 -4.81 -14.07
CA PRO A 33 -0.49 -5.31 -12.75
C PRO A 33 0.85 -6.06 -12.66
N VAL A 34 1.29 -6.73 -13.74
CA VAL A 34 2.57 -7.46 -13.76
C VAL A 34 3.74 -6.47 -13.75
N ALA A 35 3.69 -5.44 -14.59
CA ALA A 35 4.70 -4.37 -14.59
C ALA A 35 4.79 -3.68 -13.21
N VAL A 36 3.65 -3.40 -12.57
CA VAL A 36 3.60 -2.87 -11.20
C VAL A 36 4.28 -3.82 -10.20
N ALA A 37 4.01 -5.13 -10.30
CA ALA A 37 4.58 -6.14 -9.41
C ALA A 37 6.10 -6.22 -9.53
N GLU A 38 6.63 -6.29 -10.75
CA GLU A 38 8.08 -6.35 -10.99
C GLU A 38 8.78 -5.07 -10.54
N ARG A 39 8.19 -3.91 -10.84
CA ARG A 39 8.70 -2.63 -10.36
C ARG A 39 8.73 -2.58 -8.84
N ALA A 40 7.67 -3.04 -8.18
CA ALA A 40 7.58 -3.06 -6.72
C ALA A 40 8.62 -4.00 -6.10
N TYR A 41 8.83 -5.19 -6.68
CA TYR A 41 9.87 -6.13 -6.25
C TYR A 41 11.27 -5.52 -6.37
N ALA A 42 11.59 -4.90 -7.50
CA ALA A 42 12.88 -4.24 -7.70
C ALA A 42 13.07 -3.07 -6.74
N ALA A 43 12.03 -2.26 -6.54
CA ALA A 43 12.04 -1.11 -5.63
C ALA A 43 12.15 -1.52 -4.15
N PHE A 44 11.61 -2.67 -3.75
CA PHE A 44 11.81 -3.22 -2.40
C PHE A 44 13.29 -3.32 -2.02
N TRP A 45 14.15 -3.68 -2.97
CA TRP A 45 15.59 -3.79 -2.73
C TRP A 45 16.30 -2.44 -2.60
N LYS A 46 15.63 -1.33 -2.94
CA LYS A 46 16.15 0.04 -2.79
C LYS A 46 15.69 0.69 -1.48
N GLY A 47 14.41 0.51 -1.10
CA GLY A 47 13.80 1.24 0.03
C GLY A 47 12.84 0.42 0.91
N ALA A 48 12.93 -0.91 0.84
CA ALA A 48 12.05 -1.85 1.55
C ALA A 48 10.56 -1.74 1.17
N CYS A 49 9.69 -2.34 1.98
CA CYS A 49 8.34 -2.73 1.56
C CYS A 49 7.38 -1.57 1.29
N CYS A 50 7.47 -0.48 2.05
CA CYS A 50 6.62 0.68 1.89
C CYS A 50 6.99 1.51 0.66
N TYR A 51 8.27 1.86 0.54
CA TYR A 51 8.83 2.44 -0.68
C TYR A 51 8.53 1.58 -1.91
N GLY A 52 8.77 0.27 -1.83
CA GLY A 52 8.61 -0.63 -2.96
C GLY A 52 7.17 -0.69 -3.48
N ALA A 53 6.19 -0.81 -2.59
CA ALA A 53 4.78 -0.84 -2.99
C ALA A 53 4.31 0.51 -3.54
N PHE A 54 4.73 1.61 -2.92
CA PHE A 54 4.43 2.95 -3.41
C PHE A 54 5.05 3.18 -4.80
N GLU A 55 6.36 2.96 -4.95
CA GLU A 55 7.11 3.14 -6.20
C GLU A 55 6.61 2.23 -7.32
N GLY A 56 6.20 1.01 -6.99
CA GLY A 56 5.63 0.06 -7.94
C GLY A 56 4.41 0.62 -8.67
N ILE A 57 3.51 1.31 -7.96
CA ILE A 57 2.27 1.85 -8.53
C ILE A 57 2.49 3.27 -9.06
N ILE A 58 3.05 4.17 -8.23
CA ILE A 58 3.20 5.58 -8.62
C ILE A 58 4.19 5.73 -9.77
N GLY A 59 5.22 4.89 -9.86
CA GLY A 59 6.21 4.96 -10.91
C GLY A 59 5.65 4.60 -12.29
N GLU A 60 4.70 3.67 -12.35
CA GLU A 60 3.95 3.39 -13.59
C GLU A 60 3.03 4.55 -13.96
N LEU A 61 2.38 5.19 -12.97
CA LEU A 61 1.56 6.38 -13.19
C LEU A 61 2.38 7.59 -13.67
N ARG A 62 3.62 7.78 -13.17
CA ARG A 62 4.54 8.79 -13.70
C ARG A 62 4.79 8.61 -15.19
N GLY A 63 5.03 7.37 -15.64
CA GLY A 63 5.26 7.08 -17.05
C GLY A 63 4.01 7.26 -17.91
N LYS A 64 2.84 6.83 -17.42
CA LYS A 64 1.60 6.82 -18.21
C LYS A 64 0.84 8.15 -18.19
N VAL A 65 0.86 8.86 -17.07
CA VAL A 65 0.08 10.09 -16.84
C VAL A 65 0.98 11.32 -16.84
N GLY A 66 2.16 11.24 -16.21
CA GLY A 66 3.06 12.38 -16.03
C GLY A 66 2.70 13.20 -14.79
N TYR A 67 2.65 14.52 -14.92
CA TYR A 67 2.17 15.40 -13.85
C TYR A 67 0.71 15.02 -13.48
N PRO A 68 0.33 15.01 -12.19
CA PRO A 68 1.08 15.43 -11.00
C PRO A 68 1.96 14.36 -10.34
N TYR A 69 2.00 13.11 -10.84
CA TYR A 69 2.76 12.03 -10.19
C TYR A 69 4.28 12.27 -10.19
N THR A 70 4.79 13.10 -11.11
CA THR A 70 6.21 13.44 -11.24
C THR A 70 6.75 14.28 -10.08
N VAL A 71 5.89 14.94 -9.30
CA VAL A 71 6.33 15.81 -8.19
C VAL A 71 6.54 15.06 -6.88
N PHE A 72 6.03 13.83 -6.76
CA PHE A 72 6.02 13.11 -5.50
C PHE A 72 7.35 12.37 -5.28
N PRO A 73 8.11 12.65 -4.19
CA PRO A 73 9.36 11.95 -3.90
C PRO A 73 9.07 10.58 -3.28
N SER A 74 9.36 9.49 -4.00
CA SER A 74 9.15 8.13 -3.48
C SER A 74 10.01 7.84 -2.25
N GLU A 75 11.18 8.49 -2.10
CA GLU A 75 12.08 8.32 -0.95
C GLU A 75 11.37 8.55 0.39
N LEU A 76 10.34 9.40 0.43
CA LEU A 76 9.54 9.62 1.64
C LEU A 76 9.09 8.29 2.24
N PHE A 77 8.63 7.35 1.42
CA PHE A 77 8.02 6.09 1.87
C PHE A 77 9.01 5.06 2.44
N VAL A 78 10.31 5.35 2.48
CA VAL A 78 11.29 4.53 3.22
C VAL A 78 10.94 4.46 4.71
N PHE A 79 10.26 5.48 5.27
CA PHE A 79 9.82 5.49 6.68
C PHE A 79 9.05 4.22 7.07
N GLY A 80 8.32 3.61 6.14
CA GLY A 80 7.46 2.47 6.42
C GLY A 80 8.19 1.13 6.52
N GLU A 81 9.52 1.09 6.35
CA GLU A 81 10.32 -0.11 6.55
C GLU A 81 10.06 -0.75 7.92
N GLY A 82 9.93 -2.08 7.94
CA GLY A 82 9.77 -2.83 9.18
C GLY A 82 8.51 -2.46 9.96
N GLY A 83 7.47 -1.98 9.28
CA GLY A 83 6.22 -1.56 9.89
C GLY A 83 6.34 -0.23 10.62
N VAL A 84 6.82 0.79 9.91
CA VAL A 84 7.17 2.13 10.40
C VAL A 84 8.40 2.10 11.30
N ALA A 85 9.55 2.49 10.73
CA ALA A 85 10.85 2.60 11.41
C ALA A 85 11.21 1.37 12.27
N GLY A 86 10.89 0.16 11.79
CA GLY A 86 11.19 -1.09 12.49
C GLY A 86 10.28 -1.43 13.68
N THR A 87 9.25 -0.62 13.98
CA THR A 87 8.34 -0.87 15.12
C THR A 87 7.43 -2.09 14.93
N SER A 88 7.41 -2.67 13.73
CA SER A 88 6.66 -3.88 13.37
C SER A 88 5.13 -3.73 13.47
N ASN A 89 4.62 -2.51 13.30
CA ASN A 89 3.19 -2.18 13.19
C ASN A 89 2.65 -2.51 11.79
N LEU A 90 1.84 -1.64 11.18
CA LEU A 90 1.22 -1.86 9.86
C LEU A 90 2.26 -2.30 8.82
N CYS A 91 1.98 -3.36 8.06
CA CYS A 91 2.86 -3.82 6.98
C CYS A 91 3.18 -2.68 6.00
N GLY A 92 4.47 -2.42 5.78
CA GLY A 92 4.91 -1.35 4.89
C GLY A 92 4.33 -1.45 3.48
N ALA A 93 4.21 -2.67 2.93
CA ALA A 93 3.63 -2.87 1.61
C ALA A 93 2.18 -2.36 1.51
N LEU A 94 1.36 -2.61 2.55
CA LEU A 94 0.00 -2.07 2.62
C LEU A 94 0.04 -0.54 2.70
N ASN A 95 0.87 0.00 3.59
CA ASN A 95 1.00 1.45 3.81
C ASN A 95 1.35 2.20 2.51
N GLY A 96 2.34 1.72 1.76
CA GLY A 96 2.74 2.31 0.47
C GLY A 96 1.64 2.20 -0.59
N ALA A 97 1.00 1.04 -0.72
CA ALA A 97 -0.04 0.82 -1.73
C ALA A 97 -1.29 1.68 -1.48
N VAL A 98 -1.77 1.76 -0.23
CA VAL A 98 -2.98 2.54 0.09
C VAL A 98 -2.80 4.03 -0.07
N ALA A 99 -1.59 4.54 0.10
CA ALA A 99 -1.30 5.93 -0.20
C ALA A 99 -1.57 6.25 -1.68
N VAL A 100 -1.13 5.38 -2.59
CA VAL A 100 -1.41 5.57 -4.04
C VAL A 100 -2.88 5.36 -4.35
N ILE A 101 -3.54 4.37 -3.73
CA ILE A 101 -4.99 4.20 -3.88
C ILE A 101 -5.73 5.48 -3.49
N PHE A 102 -5.37 6.08 -2.35
CA PHE A 102 -6.02 7.30 -1.88
C PHE A 102 -5.70 8.51 -2.76
N ILE A 103 -4.49 8.62 -3.31
CA ILE A 103 -4.16 9.65 -4.31
C ILE A 103 -5.07 9.54 -5.54
N VAL A 104 -5.35 8.32 -5.99
CA VAL A 104 -6.11 8.08 -7.22
C VAL A 104 -7.62 8.14 -7.02
N THR A 105 -8.13 7.81 -5.83
CA THR A 105 -9.57 7.59 -5.62
C THR A 105 -10.16 8.40 -4.47
N GLY A 106 -9.32 8.97 -3.63
CA GLY A 106 -9.71 9.66 -2.40
C GLY A 106 -9.85 11.17 -2.57
N GLY A 107 -10.27 11.79 -1.48
CA GLY A 107 -10.52 13.23 -1.37
C GLY A 107 -10.94 13.58 0.06
N LEU A 108 -11.04 14.87 0.36
CA LEU A 108 -11.55 15.33 1.65
C LEU A 108 -13.07 15.13 1.78
N GLU A 109 -13.78 15.23 0.65
CA GLU A 109 -15.21 15.00 0.56
C GLU A 109 -15.58 13.59 1.02
N THR A 110 -16.59 13.51 1.90
CA THR A 110 -16.95 12.25 2.59
C THR A 110 -17.29 11.13 1.61
N GLU A 111 -18.10 11.40 0.58
CA GLU A 111 -18.50 10.37 -0.38
C GLU A 111 -17.31 9.82 -1.20
N ILE A 112 -16.37 10.68 -1.59
CA ILE A 112 -15.16 10.29 -2.32
C ILE A 112 -14.26 9.47 -1.38
N ARG A 113 -14.06 9.95 -0.16
CA ARG A 113 -13.28 9.28 0.88
C ARG A 113 -13.82 7.88 1.19
N GLU A 114 -15.13 7.74 1.34
CA GLU A 114 -15.76 6.45 1.63
C GLU A 114 -15.62 5.44 0.49
N LYS A 115 -15.69 5.88 -0.77
CA LYS A 115 -15.41 5.02 -1.93
C LYS A 115 -13.96 4.53 -1.91
N ALA A 116 -13.00 5.43 -1.68
CA ALA A 116 -11.58 5.04 -1.55
C ALA A 116 -11.34 4.07 -0.38
N PHE A 117 -12.02 4.29 0.75
CA PHE A 117 -11.91 3.42 1.92
C PHE A 117 -12.40 2.01 1.64
N LYS A 118 -13.42 1.79 0.80
CA LYS A 118 -13.86 0.44 0.41
C LYS A 118 -12.77 -0.31 -0.36
N ILE A 119 -12.08 0.35 -1.27
CA ILE A 119 -10.95 -0.23 -2.03
C ILE A 119 -9.79 -0.58 -1.09
N ILE A 120 -9.47 0.32 -0.17
CA ILE A 120 -8.42 0.11 0.85
C ILE A 120 -8.78 -1.06 1.77
N GLN A 121 -10.03 -1.14 2.23
CA GLN A 121 -10.49 -2.22 3.09
C GLN A 121 -10.41 -3.57 2.38
N GLU A 122 -10.79 -3.63 1.10
CA GLU A 122 -10.63 -4.82 0.28
C GLU A 122 -9.16 -5.28 0.20
N LEU A 123 -8.21 -4.36 -0.04
CA LEU A 123 -6.78 -4.71 -0.03
C LEU A 123 -6.30 -5.28 1.32
N PHE A 124 -6.82 -4.74 2.43
CA PHE A 124 -6.51 -5.23 3.76
C PHE A 124 -7.11 -6.63 4.01
N GLN A 125 -8.37 -6.85 3.64
CA GLN A 125 -9.02 -8.15 3.79
C GLN A 125 -8.35 -9.22 2.92
N PHE A 126 -8.03 -8.90 1.67
CA PHE A 126 -7.18 -9.72 0.81
C PHE A 126 -5.87 -10.12 1.51
N TYR A 127 -5.15 -9.16 2.09
CA TYR A 127 -3.88 -9.42 2.76
C TYR A 127 -4.00 -10.33 3.99
N GLU A 128 -5.08 -10.17 4.76
CA GLU A 128 -5.31 -10.95 5.98
C GLU A 128 -5.76 -12.38 5.67
N GLN A 129 -6.54 -12.58 4.62
CA GLN A 129 -7.24 -13.84 4.35
C GLN A 129 -6.50 -14.77 3.37
N GLU A 130 -5.74 -14.22 2.42
CA GLU A 130 -5.13 -15.02 1.36
C GLU A 130 -3.77 -15.64 1.73
N PRO A 131 -3.41 -16.79 1.14
CA PRO A 131 -2.08 -17.36 1.28
C PRO A 131 -1.07 -16.55 0.45
N LEU A 132 -0.34 -15.64 1.12
CA LEU A 132 0.60 -14.71 0.46
C LEU A 132 2.07 -15.01 0.83
N PRO A 133 3.02 -14.72 -0.08
CA PRO A 133 2.85 -14.13 -1.41
C PRO A 133 2.35 -15.11 -2.49
N LYS A 134 1.49 -14.64 -3.42
CA LYS A 134 0.95 -15.40 -4.56
C LYS A 134 1.43 -14.93 -5.94
N TYR A 135 2.42 -14.04 -5.95
CA TYR A 135 3.16 -13.60 -7.13
C TYR A 135 4.61 -14.00 -6.94
N ARG A 136 5.17 -14.70 -7.92
CA ARG A 136 6.59 -15.04 -8.00
C ARG A 136 7.26 -14.04 -8.95
N PRO A 137 8.16 -13.16 -8.47
CA PRO A 137 8.95 -12.28 -9.33
C PRO A 137 9.75 -13.07 -10.36
N GLU A 138 10.11 -12.43 -11.47
CA GLU A 138 10.86 -13.09 -12.56
C GLU A 138 12.22 -13.64 -12.07
N ASN A 139 12.95 -12.82 -11.31
CA ASN A 139 14.31 -13.10 -10.86
C ASN A 139 14.40 -13.12 -9.32
N PRO A 140 13.77 -14.09 -8.64
CA PRO A 140 13.79 -14.14 -7.19
C PRO A 140 15.12 -14.69 -6.67
N LYS A 141 15.53 -14.27 -5.47
CA LYS A 141 16.76 -14.77 -4.83
C LYS A 141 16.54 -16.09 -4.10
N TYR A 142 15.31 -16.35 -3.66
CA TYR A 142 14.89 -17.59 -3.00
C TYR A 142 13.46 -17.93 -3.41
N GLU A 143 13.14 -19.22 -3.40
CA GLU A 143 11.76 -19.66 -3.52
C GLU A 143 11.03 -19.49 -2.19
N ILE A 144 9.87 -18.83 -2.23
CA ILE A 144 9.09 -18.47 -1.06
C ILE A 144 7.77 -19.23 -1.05
N LYS A 145 7.50 -19.92 0.06
CA LYS A 145 6.20 -20.52 0.31
C LYS A 145 5.23 -19.47 0.88
N PRO A 146 3.95 -19.48 0.46
CA PRO A 146 2.93 -18.61 1.02
C PRO A 146 2.51 -19.05 2.42
N SER A 147 1.92 -18.13 3.18
CA SER A 147 1.27 -18.35 4.48
C SER A 147 0.07 -17.40 4.63
N ILE A 148 -0.91 -17.74 5.44
CA ILE A 148 -2.02 -16.83 5.76
C ILE A 148 -1.64 -15.96 6.98
N ALA A 149 -1.61 -14.64 6.76
CA ALA A 149 -1.16 -13.68 7.77
C ALA A 149 -2.19 -13.46 8.89
N ARG A 150 -3.49 -13.45 8.58
CA ARG A 150 -4.59 -13.13 9.49
C ARG A 150 -4.47 -11.78 10.22
N SER A 151 -3.57 -10.92 9.78
CA SER A 151 -3.34 -9.60 10.35
C SER A 151 -2.53 -8.74 9.41
N SER A 152 -2.96 -7.49 9.25
CA SER A 152 -2.23 -6.42 8.56
C SER A 152 -0.98 -5.95 9.34
N LEU A 153 -0.80 -6.38 10.59
CA LEU A 153 0.39 -6.08 11.39
C LEU A 153 1.61 -6.90 10.93
N CYS A 154 2.71 -6.21 10.65
CA CYS A 154 3.98 -6.75 10.20
C CYS A 154 4.54 -7.78 11.20
N HIS A 155 4.49 -7.47 12.50
CA HIS A 155 4.91 -8.39 13.55
C HIS A 155 4.24 -9.77 13.43
N ILE A 156 2.92 -9.78 13.30
CA ILE A 156 2.12 -11.01 13.27
C ILE A 156 2.32 -11.74 11.94
N SER A 157 2.27 -11.00 10.82
CA SER A 157 2.47 -11.55 9.49
C SER A 157 3.84 -12.25 9.34
N VAL A 158 4.91 -11.60 9.79
CA VAL A 158 6.27 -12.17 9.73
C VAL A 158 6.41 -13.36 10.68
N SER A 159 5.93 -13.25 11.92
CA SER A 159 6.08 -14.31 12.93
C SER A 159 5.35 -15.59 12.53
N ARG A 160 4.13 -15.46 11.98
CA ARG A 160 3.36 -16.61 11.46
C ARG A 160 4.05 -17.27 10.27
N TRP A 161 4.51 -16.48 9.31
CA TRP A 161 5.27 -17.02 8.18
C TRP A 161 6.55 -17.73 8.63
N CYS A 162 7.28 -17.17 9.60
CA CYS A 162 8.48 -17.82 10.18
C CYS A 162 8.12 -19.17 10.82
N LYS A 163 7.01 -19.22 11.57
CA LYS A 163 6.52 -20.46 12.19
C LYS A 163 6.16 -21.52 11.15
N GLU A 164 5.46 -21.15 10.08
CA GLU A 164 5.00 -22.08 9.04
C GLU A 164 6.15 -22.54 8.12
N SER A 165 7.08 -21.65 7.80
CA SER A 165 8.20 -21.93 6.88
C SER A 165 9.42 -22.54 7.56
N GLY A 166 9.57 -22.37 8.88
CA GLY A 166 10.76 -22.74 9.64
C GLY A 166 11.93 -21.75 9.50
N PHE A 167 11.80 -20.68 8.70
CA PHE A 167 12.83 -19.67 8.56
C PHE A 167 12.83 -18.67 9.72
N LYS A 168 14.01 -18.12 10.03
CA LYS A 168 14.17 -17.11 11.08
C LYS A 168 13.76 -15.72 10.61
N ALA A 169 13.30 -14.87 11.53
CA ALA A 169 12.86 -13.52 11.21
C ALA A 169 13.95 -12.61 10.59
N PHE A 170 15.23 -12.87 10.82
CA PHE A 170 16.34 -12.13 10.19
C PHE A 170 16.99 -12.88 9.02
N SER A 171 16.38 -13.97 8.56
CA SER A 171 16.89 -14.74 7.44
C SER A 171 16.76 -13.98 6.10
N PRO A 172 17.64 -14.25 5.12
CA PRO A 172 17.49 -13.70 3.79
C PRO A 172 16.19 -14.17 3.10
N GLN A 173 15.69 -15.36 3.42
CA GLN A 173 14.40 -15.87 2.92
C GLN A 173 13.22 -15.04 3.42
N ARG A 174 13.22 -14.61 4.70
CA ARG A 174 12.20 -13.68 5.18
C ARG A 174 12.26 -12.36 4.42
N LYS A 175 13.47 -11.82 4.19
CA LYS A 175 13.64 -10.57 3.44
C LYS A 175 13.13 -10.71 2.00
N GLU A 176 13.46 -11.81 1.32
CA GLU A 176 12.92 -12.16 0.01
C GLU A 176 11.39 -12.27 0.02
N ARG A 177 10.81 -12.95 1.03
CA ARG A 177 9.36 -13.04 1.22
C ARG A 177 8.71 -11.67 1.33
N CYS A 178 9.32 -10.74 2.06
CA CYS A 178 8.81 -9.36 2.11
C CYS A 178 8.87 -8.65 0.75
N GLY A 179 9.88 -8.94 -0.08
CA GLY A 179 9.95 -8.44 -1.45
C GLY A 179 8.83 -9.00 -2.34
N TRP A 180 8.59 -10.31 -2.30
CA TRP A 180 7.47 -10.94 -3.02
C TRP A 180 6.12 -10.41 -2.54
N LEU A 181 5.98 -10.20 -1.23
CA LEU A 181 4.76 -9.66 -0.65
C LEU A 181 4.51 -8.21 -1.08
N THR A 182 5.57 -7.39 -1.15
CA THR A 182 5.49 -6.04 -1.72
C THR A 182 4.99 -6.06 -3.16
N ALA A 183 5.50 -6.98 -3.99
CA ALA A 183 5.02 -7.17 -5.36
C ALA A 183 3.56 -7.62 -5.42
N CYS A 184 3.17 -8.60 -4.60
CA CYS A 184 1.77 -9.07 -4.52
C CYS A 184 0.79 -7.96 -4.16
N VAL A 185 1.13 -7.17 -3.13
CA VAL A 185 0.26 -6.10 -2.62
C VAL A 185 0.14 -4.98 -3.66
N ALA A 186 1.25 -4.57 -4.29
CA ALA A 186 1.21 -3.56 -5.34
C ALA A 186 0.42 -4.03 -6.56
N LYS A 187 0.61 -5.29 -6.98
CA LYS A 187 -0.15 -5.93 -8.06
C LYS A 187 -1.65 -5.89 -7.79
N TYR A 188 -2.06 -6.36 -6.62
CA TYR A 188 -3.48 -6.41 -6.27
C TYR A 188 -4.09 -5.01 -6.15
N ALA A 189 -3.35 -4.04 -5.59
CA ALA A 189 -3.78 -2.65 -5.57
C ALA A 189 -4.01 -2.09 -7.00
N ALA A 190 -3.13 -2.41 -7.95
CA ALA A 190 -3.32 -2.01 -9.36
C ALA A 190 -4.53 -2.71 -10.01
N GLU A 191 -4.79 -3.98 -9.68
CA GLU A 191 -5.99 -4.69 -10.12
C GLU A 191 -7.27 -4.01 -9.59
N LEU A 192 -7.30 -3.65 -8.30
CA LEU A 192 -8.44 -2.93 -7.71
C LEU A 192 -8.65 -1.55 -8.33
N LEU A 193 -7.57 -0.80 -8.59
CA LEU A 193 -7.65 0.51 -9.26
C LEU A 193 -8.16 0.38 -10.71
N ASN A 194 -7.72 -0.65 -11.43
CA ASN A 194 -8.23 -0.95 -12.77
C ASN A 194 -9.72 -1.30 -12.76
N GLN A 195 -10.16 -2.13 -11.82
CA GLN A 195 -11.57 -2.47 -11.67
C GLN A 195 -12.41 -1.24 -11.30
N ASN A 196 -11.90 -0.36 -10.45
CA ASN A 196 -12.56 0.90 -10.12
C ASN A 196 -12.69 1.82 -11.35
N LEU A 197 -11.64 1.92 -12.18
CA LEU A 197 -11.69 2.67 -13.44
C LEU A 197 -12.75 2.11 -14.40
N GLU A 198 -12.89 0.78 -14.46
CA GLU A 198 -13.80 0.07 -15.36
C GLU A 198 -15.23 -0.02 -14.82
N GLY A 199 -15.49 0.43 -13.59
CA GLY A 199 -16.79 0.29 -12.94
C GLY A 199 -17.13 -1.15 -12.54
N THR A 200 -16.13 -2.03 -12.46
CA THR A 200 -16.26 -3.47 -12.16
C THR A 200 -15.78 -3.85 -10.76
N PHE A 201 -15.37 -2.87 -9.94
CA PHE A 201 -14.89 -3.09 -8.58
C PHE A 201 -15.91 -3.86 -7.73
N ASN A 202 -15.44 -4.93 -7.10
CA ASN A 202 -16.19 -5.73 -6.14
C ASN A 202 -15.34 -5.98 -4.87
N VAL A 203 -15.98 -6.54 -3.84
CA VAL A 203 -15.35 -6.82 -2.54
C VAL A 203 -15.37 -8.33 -2.31
N PRO A 204 -14.45 -9.09 -2.93
CA PRO A 204 -14.42 -10.54 -2.83
C PRO A 204 -13.98 -11.06 -1.45
N HIS A 205 -13.33 -10.24 -0.63
CA HIS A 205 -12.91 -10.61 0.72
C HIS A 205 -13.77 -9.88 1.77
N PRO A 206 -15.00 -10.33 2.05
CA PRO A 206 -15.81 -9.73 3.09
C PRO A 206 -15.15 -9.92 4.46
N LEU A 207 -15.60 -9.11 5.44
CA LEU A 207 -15.20 -9.32 6.83
C LEU A 207 -15.51 -10.76 7.26
N PRO A 208 -14.60 -11.45 7.97
CA PRO A 208 -14.87 -12.74 8.57
C PRO A 208 -16.14 -12.72 9.46
N ALA A 209 -16.90 -13.82 9.47
CA ALA A 209 -18.21 -13.89 10.13
C ALA A 209 -18.14 -13.66 11.65
N ASP A 210 -17.04 -14.08 12.28
CA ASP A 210 -16.75 -13.83 13.69
C ASP A 210 -16.51 -12.34 13.96
N VAL A 211 -15.73 -11.66 13.13
CA VAL A 211 -15.53 -10.20 13.20
C VAL A 211 -16.86 -9.48 13.04
N GLN A 212 -17.71 -9.91 12.09
CA GLN A 212 -19.06 -9.35 11.93
C GLN A 212 -19.91 -9.55 13.19
N SER A 213 -19.87 -10.74 13.79
CA SER A 213 -20.60 -11.05 15.03
C SER A 213 -20.14 -10.18 16.19
N CYS A 214 -18.83 -10.04 16.43
CA CYS A 214 -18.30 -9.17 17.49
C CYS A 214 -18.74 -7.71 17.31
N ARG A 215 -18.74 -7.22 16.06
CA ARG A 215 -19.11 -5.84 15.73
C ARG A 215 -20.59 -5.50 16.00
N GLN A 216 -21.49 -6.50 16.10
CA GLN A 216 -22.90 -6.25 16.45
C GLN A 216 -23.05 -5.59 17.84
N CYS A 217 -22.15 -5.89 18.78
CA CYS A 217 -22.15 -5.28 20.11
C CYS A 217 -21.04 -4.24 20.27
N HIS A 218 -19.87 -4.48 19.70
CA HIS A 218 -18.66 -3.71 20.02
C HIS A 218 -18.37 -2.52 19.10
N ASP A 219 -19.02 -2.42 17.94
CA ASP A 219 -18.80 -1.32 16.99
C ASP A 219 -19.88 -0.24 17.09
N LYS A 220 -19.73 0.84 16.31
CA LYS A 220 -20.65 1.96 16.22
C LYS A 220 -22.12 1.51 16.06
N GLY A 221 -22.98 1.95 16.96
CA GLY A 221 -24.40 1.59 17.04
C GLY A 221 -24.71 0.30 17.81
N GLY A 222 -23.68 -0.40 18.30
CA GLY A 222 -23.82 -1.59 19.14
C GLY A 222 -24.05 -1.25 20.63
N MET A 223 -24.44 -2.26 21.41
CA MET A 223 -24.74 -2.10 22.85
C MET A 223 -23.53 -1.63 23.67
N LEU A 224 -22.32 -2.07 23.33
CA LEU A 224 -21.10 -1.77 24.08
C LEU A 224 -20.29 -0.63 23.44
N GLU A 225 -20.25 -0.57 22.10
CA GLU A 225 -19.56 0.47 21.32
C GLU A 225 -18.15 0.83 21.87
N ASN A 226 -17.36 -0.18 22.23
CA ASN A 226 -16.05 0.00 22.90
C ASN A 226 -14.87 -0.54 22.09
N SER A 227 -15.07 -0.83 20.80
CA SER A 227 -14.03 -1.24 19.86
C SER A 227 -14.12 -0.46 18.56
N ARG A 228 -12.99 -0.36 17.85
CA ARG A 228 -12.91 0.20 16.51
C ARG A 228 -11.89 -0.59 15.70
N GLY A 229 -12.27 -1.02 14.50
CA GLY A 229 -11.36 -1.70 13.58
C GLY A 229 -12.03 -2.81 12.79
N LEU A 230 -11.31 -3.28 11.78
CA LEU A 230 -11.77 -4.28 10.80
C LEU A 230 -10.83 -5.50 10.74
N MET A 231 -9.79 -5.54 11.56
CA MET A 231 -8.85 -6.66 11.63
C MET A 231 -9.51 -7.90 12.24
N ASP A 232 -9.00 -9.08 11.90
CA ASP A 232 -9.36 -10.34 12.56
C ASP A 232 -9.18 -10.26 14.08
N CYS A 233 -10.27 -10.40 14.83
CA CYS A 233 -10.28 -10.30 16.29
C CYS A 233 -9.60 -11.50 16.97
N ASN A 234 -9.62 -12.66 16.33
CA ASN A 234 -9.23 -13.92 16.98
C ASN A 234 -7.74 -14.03 17.25
N ILE A 235 -6.94 -13.27 16.52
CA ILE A 235 -5.50 -13.27 16.70
C ILE A 235 -5.10 -12.75 18.08
N CYS A 236 -5.91 -11.88 18.70
CA CYS A 236 -5.59 -11.26 19.98
C CYS A 236 -6.57 -11.64 21.10
N HIS A 237 -7.87 -11.73 20.83
CA HIS A 237 -8.89 -11.77 21.88
C HIS A 237 -9.27 -13.17 22.38
N PHE A 238 -8.87 -14.24 21.67
CA PHE A 238 -9.32 -15.61 22.01
C PHE A 238 -8.19 -16.64 22.12
N THR A 239 -6.96 -16.17 22.34
CA THR A 239 -5.80 -17.03 22.66
C THR A 239 -5.78 -17.48 24.13
N GLY A 240 -6.90 -17.33 24.86
CA GLY A 240 -7.02 -17.59 26.30
C GLY A 240 -8.49 -17.69 26.78
N LYS A 241 -8.70 -17.64 28.11
CA LYS A 241 -10.00 -17.84 28.79
C LYS A 241 -10.94 -16.62 28.74
N VAL A 242 -11.06 -15.92 27.62
CA VAL A 242 -12.08 -14.86 27.53
C VAL A 242 -13.44 -15.53 27.49
N LYS A 243 -14.15 -15.52 28.63
CA LYS A 243 -15.55 -15.94 28.69
C LYS A 243 -16.38 -14.81 28.09
N HIS A 244 -16.71 -14.96 26.82
CA HIS A 244 -17.81 -14.21 26.22
C HIS A 244 -19.13 -14.84 26.71
N PRO A 245 -20.15 -14.06 27.10
CA PRO A 245 -21.48 -14.59 27.35
C PRO A 245 -22.04 -15.32 26.12
#